data_AF-A0A6L5EFN4-F1
#
_entry.id   AF-A0A6L5EFN4-F1
#
_cell.length_a   1.000
_cell.length_b   1.000
_cell.length_c   1.000
_cell.angle_alpha   90.00
_cell.angle_beta   90.00
_cell.angle_gamma   90.00
#
_symmetry.space_group_name_H-M   'P 1'
#
loop_
_entity.id
_entity.type
_entity.pdbx_description
1 polymer ?
#
loop_
_entity_poly.entity_id
_entity_poly.type
_entity_poly.pdbx_seq_one_letter_code
_entity_poly.pdbx_strand_id
1 'polypeptide(L)'
;MKYRIAFAISLFALSAGSYANTLCQEKEQDIQREISYAEKHNNQNRINGLKKALSEVRANCTDSKLRADHQEKIAEQKEEIAERQRDLAEAKQKGDADKIAKRERKLAEARAELKELEARDY
;
A
#
# COMPACT_ATOMS: atom_id res chain seq x y z
N MET A 1 -15.02 -6.99 -68.54
CA MET A 1 -13.89 -6.18 -68.03
C MET A 1 -13.74 -6.45 -66.55
N LYS A 2 -12.54 -6.85 -66.10
CA LYS A 2 -12.22 -7.28 -64.73
C LYS A 2 -11.77 -6.07 -63.91
N TYR A 3 -12.47 -5.71 -62.84
CA TYR A 3 -11.99 -4.71 -61.87
C TYR A 3 -11.56 -5.42 -60.59
N ARG A 4 -10.24 -5.57 -60.41
CA ARG A 4 -9.64 -6.03 -59.15
C ARG A 4 -9.47 -4.79 -58.27
N ILE A 5 -10.41 -4.56 -57.35
CA ILE A 5 -10.24 -3.55 -56.30
C ILE A 5 -9.56 -4.25 -55.12
N ALA A 6 -8.25 -4.09 -55.01
CA ALA A 6 -7.51 -4.46 -53.82
C ALA A 6 -7.71 -3.36 -52.76
N PHE A 7 -8.59 -3.61 -51.79
CA PHE A 7 -8.69 -2.80 -50.58
C PHE A 7 -7.52 -3.19 -49.66
N ALA A 8 -6.43 -2.43 -49.71
CA ALA A 8 -5.41 -2.44 -48.66
C ALA A 8 -5.81 -1.39 -47.62
N ILE A 9 -6.47 -1.82 -46.53
CA ILE A 9 -6.66 -0.98 -45.35
C ILE A 9 -5.57 -1.35 -44.35
N SER A 10 -4.64 -0.42 -44.21
CA SER A 10 -3.54 -0.43 -43.26
C SER A 10 -4.08 -0.54 -41.83
N LEU A 11 -3.75 -1.62 -41.13
CA LEU A 11 -3.94 -1.73 -39.67
C LEU A 11 -2.98 -0.76 -38.99
N PHE A 12 -3.47 0.40 -38.58
CA PHE A 12 -2.74 1.30 -37.69
C PHE A 12 -2.79 0.69 -36.29
N ALA A 13 -1.73 -0.03 -35.90
CA ALA A 13 -1.58 -0.54 -34.55
C ALA A 13 -1.33 0.67 -33.62
N LEU A 14 -2.38 1.10 -32.92
CA LEU A 14 -2.25 2.10 -31.86
C LEU A 14 -1.57 1.40 -30.66
N SER A 15 -0.25 1.50 -30.58
CA SER A 15 0.49 1.07 -29.39
C SER A 15 0.16 2.06 -28.27
N ALA A 16 -0.84 1.73 -27.45
CA ALA A 16 -1.00 2.37 -26.15
C ALA A 16 0.21 1.98 -25.30
N GLY A 17 1.21 2.86 -25.23
CA GLY A 17 2.30 2.72 -24.29
C GLY A 17 1.74 2.82 -22.88
N SER A 18 1.74 1.72 -22.13
CA SER A 18 1.46 1.75 -20.70
C SER A 18 2.60 2.49 -20.01
N TYR A 19 2.40 3.78 -19.71
CA TYR A 19 3.27 4.48 -18.79
C TYR A 19 3.04 3.84 -17.41
N ALA A 20 4.02 3.08 -16.93
CA ALA A 20 4.02 2.64 -15.54
C ALA A 20 4.11 3.90 -14.66
N ASN A 21 3.08 4.15 -13.86
CA ASN A 21 3.12 5.26 -12.90
C ASN A 21 4.25 4.99 -11.90
N THR A 22 4.95 6.05 -11.47
CA THR A 22 5.87 5.95 -10.34
C THR A 22 5.08 5.69 -9.05
N LEU A 23 5.74 5.16 -8.01
CA LEU A 23 5.08 4.93 -6.72
C LEU A 23 4.56 6.23 -6.13
N CYS A 24 5.30 7.33 -6.30
CA CYS A 24 4.84 8.65 -5.90
C CYS A 24 3.59 9.11 -6.66
N GLN A 25 3.48 8.79 -7.94
CA GLN A 25 2.31 9.14 -8.74
C GLN A 25 1.10 8.29 -8.34
N GLU A 26 1.28 7.01 -8.07
CA GLU A 26 0.24 6.15 -7.51
C GLU A 26 -0.25 6.70 -6.16
N LYS A 27 0.68 7.02 -5.25
CA LYS A 27 0.36 7.65 -3.95
C LYS A 27 -0.38 8.97 -4.11
N GLU A 28 -0.03 9.79 -5.10
CA GLU A 28 -0.75 11.03 -5.40
C GLU A 28 -2.20 10.75 -5.84
N GLN A 29 -2.39 9.80 -6.77
CA GLN A 29 -3.71 9.41 -7.26
C GLN A 29 -4.58 8.85 -6.14
N ASP A 30 -4.01 8.05 -5.25
CA ASP A 30 -4.69 7.50 -4.08
C ASP A 30 -5.21 8.62 -3.17
N ILE A 31 -4.36 9.60 -2.83
CA ILE A 31 -4.77 10.75 -2.01
C ILE A 31 -5.87 11.55 -2.71
N GLN A 32 -5.80 11.72 -4.03
CA GLN A 32 -6.85 12.41 -4.80
C GLN A 32 -8.19 11.65 -4.76
N ARG A 33 -8.17 10.32 -4.87
CA ARG A 33 -9.38 9.49 -4.72
C ARG A 33 -9.98 9.64 -3.32
N GLU A 34 -9.14 9.66 -2.30
CA GLU A 34 -9.55 9.87 -0.91
C GLU A 34 -10.13 11.26 -0.66
N ILE A 35 -9.60 12.30 -1.31
CA ILE A 35 -10.18 13.66 -1.28
C ILE A 35 -11.57 13.64 -1.88
N SER A 36 -11.73 13.05 -3.07
CA SER A 36 -13.04 12.96 -3.73
C SER A 36 -14.06 12.20 -2.89
N TYR A 37 -13.64 11.15 -2.19
CA TYR A 37 -14.48 10.45 -1.24
C TYR A 37 -14.86 11.35 -0.06
N ALA A 38 -13.89 12.01 0.58
CA ALA A 38 -14.16 12.91 1.71
C ALA A 38 -15.08 14.09 1.34
N GLU A 39 -14.98 14.62 0.12
CA GLU A 39 -15.86 15.64 -0.44
C GLU A 39 -17.31 15.16 -0.52
N LYS A 40 -17.56 13.94 -1.04
CA LYS A 40 -18.91 13.34 -1.10
C LYS A 40 -19.55 13.17 0.28
N HIS A 41 -18.73 13.04 1.33
CA HIS A 41 -19.18 12.89 2.71
C HIS A 41 -19.12 14.19 3.52
N ASN A 42 -18.85 15.35 2.89
CA ASN A 42 -18.74 16.66 3.55
C ASN A 42 -17.79 16.67 4.77
N ASN A 43 -16.73 15.86 4.74
CA ASN A 43 -15.79 15.74 5.86
C ASN A 43 -14.63 16.73 5.71
N GLN A 44 -14.89 18.00 6.05
CA GLN A 44 -13.94 19.09 5.82
C GLN A 44 -12.57 18.88 6.50
N ASN A 45 -12.56 18.30 7.71
CA ASN A 45 -11.32 18.04 8.43
C ASN A 45 -10.44 17.03 7.69
N ARG A 46 -11.04 15.94 7.19
CA ARG A 46 -10.34 14.95 6.37
C ARG A 46 -9.85 15.54 5.06
N ILE A 47 -10.67 16.35 4.38
CA ILE A 47 -10.29 17.04 3.14
C ILE A 47 -9.05 17.92 3.37
N ASN A 48 -9.03 18.71 4.44
CA ASN A 48 -7.91 19.59 4.77
C ASN A 48 -6.62 18.79 5.02
N GLY A 49 -6.72 17.71 5.80
CA GLY A 49 -5.59 16.81 6.06
C GLY A 49 -5.05 16.16 4.79
N LEU A 50 -5.94 15.64 3.93
CA LEU A 50 -5.54 15.01 2.67
C LEU A 50 -4.94 16.02 1.67
N LYS A 51 -5.45 17.26 1.60
CA LYS A 51 -4.85 18.32 0.76
C LYS A 51 -3.44 18.68 1.22
N LYS A 52 -3.21 18.71 2.54
CA LYS A 52 -1.86 18.88 3.10
C LYS A 52 -0.95 17.71 2.70
N ALA A 53 -1.40 16.48 2.90
CA ALA A 53 -0.63 15.28 2.52
C ALA A 53 -0.32 15.25 1.01
N LEU A 54 -1.28 15.64 0.16
CA LEU A 54 -1.10 15.76 -1.28
C LEU A 54 0.02 16.76 -1.63
N SER A 55 0.01 17.93 -0.98
CA SER A 55 1.05 18.94 -1.17
C SER A 55 2.43 18.43 -0.75
N GLU A 56 2.51 17.70 0.36
CA GLU A 56 3.77 17.12 0.85
C GLU A 56 4.31 16.04 -0.10
N VAL A 57 3.44 15.17 -0.64
CA VAL A 57 3.81 14.17 -1.65
C VAL A 57 4.35 14.85 -2.90
N ARG A 58 3.64 15.84 -3.43
CA ARG A 58 4.08 16.58 -4.63
C ARG A 58 5.42 17.28 -4.44
N ALA A 59 5.71 17.77 -3.24
CA ALA A 59 6.93 18.51 -2.96
C ALA A 59 8.13 17.61 -2.66
N ASN A 60 7.93 16.46 -2.01
CA ASN A 60 9.03 15.73 -1.36
C ASN A 60 9.08 14.23 -1.66
N CYS A 61 8.12 13.68 -2.41
CA CYS A 61 8.08 12.24 -2.64
C CYS A 61 9.20 11.81 -3.61
N THR A 62 9.90 10.74 -3.24
CA THR A 62 10.75 9.98 -4.15
C THR A 62 10.44 8.49 -3.98
N ASP A 63 10.50 7.73 -5.07
CA ASP A 63 10.26 6.29 -5.03
C ASP A 63 11.28 5.59 -4.13
N SER A 64 12.53 6.06 -4.10
CA SER A 64 13.57 5.55 -3.19
C SER A 64 13.20 5.72 -1.72
N LYS A 65 12.60 6.86 -1.36
CA LYS A 65 12.16 7.12 0.01
C LYS A 65 10.96 6.25 0.37
N LEU A 66 9.99 6.08 -0.54
CA LEU A 66 8.85 5.19 -0.29
C LEU A 66 9.30 3.74 -0.03
N ARG A 67 10.27 3.25 -0.81
CA ARG A 67 10.88 1.93 -0.59
C ARG A 67 11.61 1.84 0.74
N ALA A 68 12.40 2.85 1.09
CA ALA A 68 13.11 2.89 2.37
C ALA A 68 12.15 2.87 3.55
N ASP A 69 11.14 3.76 3.55
CA ASP A 69 10.09 3.83 4.57
C ASP A 69 9.32 2.50 4.67
N HIS A 70 9.14 1.78 3.56
CA HIS A 70 8.50 0.48 3.56
C HIS A 70 9.36 -0.63 4.18
N GLN A 71 10.65 -0.67 3.84
CA GLN A 71 11.59 -1.62 4.43
C GLN A 71 11.78 -1.37 5.93
N GLU A 72 11.77 -0.10 6.36
CA GLU A 72 11.78 0.27 7.77
C GLU A 72 10.57 -0.31 8.50
N LYS A 73 9.35 -0.15 7.96
CA LYS A 73 8.14 -0.75 8.55
C LYS A 73 8.19 -2.28 8.64
N ILE A 74 8.78 -2.95 7.64
CA ILE A 74 8.98 -4.40 7.68
C ILE A 74 9.94 -4.77 8.83
N ALA A 75 11.00 -3.99 9.03
CA ALA A 75 11.95 -4.21 10.12
C ALA A 75 11.30 -3.98 11.49
N GLU A 76 10.57 -2.88 11.67
CA GLU A 76 9.81 -2.58 12.89
C GLU A 76 8.80 -3.69 13.21
N GLN A 77 8.06 -4.18 12.21
CA GLN A 77 7.09 -5.26 12.41
C GLN A 77 7.78 -6.58 12.82
N LYS A 78 8.98 -6.86 12.29
CA LYS A 78 9.78 -8.04 12.69
C LYS A 78 10.25 -7.92 14.15
N GLU A 79 10.64 -6.72 14.58
CA GLU A 79 10.98 -6.45 15.98
C GLU A 79 9.77 -6.62 16.90
N GLU A 80 8.59 -6.12 16.50
CA GLU A 80 7.34 -6.30 17.24
C GLU A 80 6.98 -7.78 17.39
N ILE A 81 7.10 -8.58 16.32
CA ILE A 81 6.89 -10.02 16.38
C ILE A 81 7.84 -10.67 17.39
N ALA A 82 9.12 -10.28 17.39
CA ALA A 82 10.09 -10.80 18.34
C ALA A 82 9.73 -10.44 19.80
N GLU A 83 9.24 -9.22 20.05
CA GLU A 83 8.73 -8.82 21.37
C GLU A 83 7.52 -9.65 21.78
N ARG A 84 6.53 -9.79 20.91
CA ARG A 84 5.31 -10.58 21.16
C ARG A 84 5.63 -12.05 21.44
N GLN A 85 6.66 -12.60 20.81
CA GLN A 85 7.14 -13.96 21.10
C GLN A 85 7.70 -14.08 22.51
N ARG A 86 8.50 -13.09 22.97
CA ARG A 86 9.02 -13.06 24.34
C ARG A 86 7.89 -12.95 25.36
N ASP A 87 6.95 -12.05 25.12
CA ASP A 87 5.76 -11.87 25.96
C ASP A 87 4.93 -13.14 26.10
N LEU A 88 4.75 -13.86 24.99
CA LEU A 88 4.02 -15.12 24.98
C LEU A 88 4.77 -16.19 25.79
N ALA A 89 6.10 -16.27 25.65
CA ALA A 89 6.90 -17.21 26.43
C ALA A 89 6.80 -16.94 27.94
N GLU A 90 6.84 -15.67 28.36
CA GLU A 90 6.66 -15.27 29.76
C GLU A 90 5.25 -15.63 30.27
N ALA A 91 4.20 -15.36 29.48
CA ALA A 91 2.83 -15.74 29.83
C ALA A 91 2.68 -17.27 30.00
N LYS A 92 3.35 -18.06 29.15
CA LYS A 92 3.38 -19.53 29.24
C LYS A 92 4.07 -20.00 30.52
N GLN A 93 5.17 -19.37 30.92
CA GLN A 93 5.84 -19.69 32.19
C GLN A 93 4.97 -19.38 33.41
N LYS A 94 4.18 -18.31 33.36
CA LYS A 94 3.27 -17.90 34.43
C LYS A 94 1.97 -18.72 34.50
N GLY A 95 1.65 -19.49 33.46
CA GLY A 95 0.48 -20.38 33.43
C GLY A 95 -0.88 -19.67 33.37
N ASP A 96 -0.93 -18.40 32.98
CA ASP A 96 -2.18 -17.63 32.87
C ASP A 96 -2.82 -17.88 31.50
N ALA A 97 -3.78 -18.81 31.45
CA ALA A 97 -4.41 -19.27 30.21
C ALA A 97 -5.05 -18.13 29.39
N ASP A 98 -5.71 -17.18 30.05
CA ASP A 98 -6.35 -16.05 29.38
C ASP A 98 -5.32 -15.11 28.74
N LYS A 99 -4.22 -14.85 29.45
CA LYS A 99 -3.12 -14.06 28.89
C LYS A 99 -2.43 -14.80 27.75
N ILE A 100 -2.20 -16.10 27.86
CA ILE A 100 -1.61 -16.91 26.79
C ILE A 100 -2.46 -16.79 25.52
N ALA A 101 -3.76 -17.06 25.61
CA ALA A 101 -4.67 -16.98 24.46
C ALA A 101 -4.67 -15.58 23.82
N LYS A 102 -4.69 -14.51 24.64
CA LYS A 102 -4.63 -13.12 24.14
C LYS A 102 -3.30 -12.81 23.43
N ARG A 103 -2.17 -13.30 23.95
CA ARG A 103 -0.84 -13.08 23.35
C ARG A 103 -0.65 -13.88 22.07
N GLU A 104 -1.15 -15.11 22.00
CA GLU A 104 -1.12 -15.93 20.78
C GLU A 104 -1.90 -15.26 19.65
N ARG A 105 -3.10 -14.74 19.94
CA ARG A 105 -3.87 -13.99 18.95
C ARG A 105 -3.13 -12.76 18.43
N LYS A 106 -2.57 -11.94 19.32
CA LYS A 106 -1.81 -10.74 18.92
C LYS A 106 -0.56 -11.06 18.11
N LEU A 107 0.13 -12.16 18.44
CA LEU A 107 1.28 -12.63 17.67
C LEU A 107 0.85 -13.09 16.27
N ALA A 108 -0.30 -13.75 16.15
CA ALA A 108 -0.86 -14.14 14.86
C ALA A 108 -1.27 -12.91 14.02
N GLU A 109 -1.92 -11.91 14.63
CA GLU A 109 -2.25 -10.63 14.00
C GLU A 109 -0.98 -9.94 13.46
N ALA A 110 0.05 -9.78 14.29
CA ALA A 110 1.31 -9.14 13.87
C ALA A 110 2.02 -9.89 12.73
N ARG A 111 1.96 -11.23 12.72
CA ARG A 111 2.49 -12.06 11.62
C ARG A 111 1.69 -11.90 10.33
N ALA A 112 0.37 -11.77 10.43
CA ALA A 112 -0.47 -11.50 9.27
C ALA A 112 -0.16 -10.12 8.70
N GLU A 113 -0.04 -9.10 9.54
CA GLU A 113 0.38 -7.75 9.13
C GLU A 113 1.74 -7.74 8.45
N LEU A 114 2.73 -8.47 8.99
CA LEU A 114 4.03 -8.61 8.33
C LEU A 114 3.88 -9.22 6.92
N LYS A 115 3.07 -10.26 6.78
CA LYS A 115 2.83 -10.90 5.47
C LYS A 115 2.18 -9.93 4.48
N GLU A 116 1.22 -9.12 4.92
CA GLU A 116 0.58 -8.09 4.09
C GLU A 116 1.56 -6.97 3.70
N LEU A 117 2.47 -6.60 4.61
CA LEU A 117 3.56 -5.67 4.30
C LEU A 117 4.50 -6.26 3.26
N GLU A 118 5.01 -7.46 3.47
CA GLU A 118 5.95 -8.13 2.55
C GLU A 118 5.34 -8.45 1.18
N ALA A 119 4.02 -8.58 1.08
CA ALA A 119 3.31 -8.80 -0.19
C ALA A 119 3.07 -7.52 -1.00
N ARG A 120 3.32 -6.35 -0.44
CA ARG A 120 3.06 -5.09 -1.12
C ARG A 120 4.26 -4.69 -1.97
N ASP A 121 4.05 -4.55 -3.29
CA ASP A 121 5.08 -4.09 -4.21
C ASP A 121 5.29 -2.57 -4.08
N TYR A 122 6.41 -2.16 -3.48
CA TYR A 122 6.98 -0.81 -3.54
C TYR A 122 8.38 -0.86 -4.15
#